data_AF-A0A7S0JJH1-F1
#
_entry.id   AF-A0A7S0JJH1-F1
#
_cell.length_a   1.000
_cell.length_b   1.000
_cell.length_c   1.000
_cell.angle_alpha   90.00
_cell.angle_beta   90.00
_cell.angle_gamma   90.00
#
_symmetry.space_group_name_H-M   'P 1'
#
loop_
_entity.id
_entity.type
_entity.pdbx_description
1 polymer ?
#
loop_
_entity_poly.entity_id
_entity_poly.type
_entity_poly.pdbx_seq_one_letter_code
_entity_poly.pdbx_strand_id
1 'polypeptide(L)'
;EADEVIALISALSHPSDEHPAAAERVAAVLDIYQEQPGVLDPSLEAMVLPLLSSVRLISRGELARANLAPACRVMYALCKVRGYKTILKFVPHEVHELEPLVALLNTVPPSEHDAWQIAYSLMVWLSMVVMVPFDLSIIDSTLANAPIADAAHEKGDEATGTLVRTIEALARGYLGTTGPARD
;
A
#
# COMPACT_ATOMS: atom_id res chain seq x y z
N GLU A 1 23.78 13.54 -0.08
CA GLU A 1 22.82 12.73 -0.85
C GLU A 1 21.83 11.99 0.05
N ALA A 2 22.27 11.20 1.04
CA ALA A 2 21.35 10.51 1.96
C ALA A 2 20.37 11.46 2.66
N ASP A 3 20.85 12.56 3.24
CA ASP A 3 20.00 13.55 3.91
C ASP A 3 19.01 14.24 2.96
N GLU A 4 19.42 14.48 1.70
CA GLU A 4 18.55 15.03 0.65
C GLU A 4 17.44 14.05 0.31
N VAL A 5 17.77 12.76 0.12
CA VAL A 5 16.79 11.70 -0.14
C VAL A 5 15.80 11.57 1.02
N ILE A 6 16.27 11.56 2.26
CA ILE A 6 15.41 11.48 3.45
C ILE A 6 14.49 12.70 3.53
N ALA A 7 15.00 13.90 3.23
CA ALA A 7 14.20 15.12 3.21
C ALA A 7 13.12 15.07 2.12
N LEU A 8 13.46 14.64 0.90
CA LEU A 8 12.50 14.48 -0.20
C LEU A 8 11.43 13.45 0.14
N ILE A 9 11.80 12.33 0.75
CA ILE A 9 10.85 11.29 1.20
C ILE A 9 9.92 11.82 2.28
N SER A 10 10.46 12.55 3.26
CA SER A 10 9.66 13.15 4.34
C SER A 10 8.68 14.22 3.81
N ALA A 11 9.05 14.91 2.74
CA ALA A 11 8.18 15.85 2.07
C ALA A 11 6.95 15.17 1.42
N LEU A 12 7.06 13.91 0.97
CA LEU A 12 5.93 13.15 0.38
C LEU A 12 4.75 12.96 1.34
N SER A 13 4.98 13.10 2.65
CA SER A 13 3.93 13.02 3.69
C SER A 13 3.11 14.31 3.80
N HIS A 14 3.54 15.40 3.18
CA HIS A 14 2.86 16.69 3.16
C HIS A 14 2.15 16.86 1.79
N PRO A 15 1.23 17.81 1.61
CA PRO A 15 0.66 18.10 0.28
C PRO A 15 1.61 18.99 -0.56
N SER A 16 1.95 18.56 -1.78
CA SER A 16 2.75 19.30 -2.76
C SER A 16 2.53 18.73 -4.16
N ASP A 17 2.61 19.60 -5.18
CA ASP A 17 2.52 19.20 -6.59
C ASP A 17 3.83 18.62 -7.15
N GLU A 18 4.94 18.80 -6.42
CA GLU A 18 6.29 18.38 -6.87
C GLU A 18 6.62 16.91 -6.52
N HIS A 19 5.72 16.19 -5.85
CA HIS A 19 5.96 14.81 -5.41
C HIS A 19 6.32 13.82 -6.52
N PRO A 20 5.70 13.85 -7.71
CA PRO A 20 6.05 12.89 -8.77
C PRO A 20 7.52 13.01 -9.19
N ALA A 21 8.00 14.25 -9.38
CA ALA A 21 9.38 14.53 -9.75
C ALA A 21 10.36 14.21 -8.60
N ALA A 22 9.98 14.53 -7.36
CA ALA A 22 10.76 14.17 -6.17
C ALA A 22 10.90 12.64 -6.04
N ALA A 23 9.81 11.89 -6.20
CA ALA A 23 9.82 10.43 -6.15
C ALA A 23 10.65 9.81 -7.27
N GLU A 24 10.60 10.36 -8.48
CA GLU A 24 11.45 9.93 -9.60
C GLU A 24 12.93 10.18 -9.31
N ARG A 25 13.28 11.36 -8.80
CA ARG A 25 14.65 11.68 -8.39
C ARG A 25 15.14 10.74 -7.29
N VAL A 26 14.33 10.49 -6.26
CA VAL A 26 14.67 9.54 -5.19
C VAL A 26 14.89 8.14 -5.75
N ALA A 27 13.99 7.66 -6.62
CA ALA A 27 14.13 6.33 -7.24
C ALA A 27 15.42 6.23 -8.07
N ALA A 28 15.75 7.26 -8.85
CA ALA A 28 16.98 7.31 -9.63
C ALA A 28 18.23 7.29 -8.75
N VAL A 29 18.23 8.00 -7.61
CA VAL A 29 19.34 7.96 -6.65
C VAL A 29 19.46 6.59 -6.01
N LEU A 30 18.35 5.99 -5.58
CA LEU A 30 18.34 4.64 -4.99
C LEU A 30 18.90 3.59 -5.96
N ASP A 31 18.64 3.73 -7.27
CA ASP A 31 19.13 2.82 -8.29
C ASP A 31 20.67 2.79 -8.43
N ILE A 32 21.36 3.86 -8.03
CA ILE A 32 22.84 3.91 -7.99
C ILE A 32 23.40 2.90 -6.98
N TYR A 33 22.64 2.59 -5.92
CA TYR A 33 23.07 1.70 -4.84
C TYR A 33 22.78 0.22 -5.12
N GLN A 34 22.31 -0.16 -6.30
CA GLN A 34 22.03 -1.57 -6.64
C GLN A 34 23.26 -2.48 -6.55
N GLU A 35 24.45 -1.97 -6.86
CA GLU A 35 25.71 -2.73 -6.79
C GLU A 35 26.18 -2.95 -5.34
N GLN A 36 25.90 -2.01 -4.44
CA GLN A 36 26.25 -2.10 -3.02
C GLN A 36 25.08 -1.68 -2.11
N PRO A 37 24.01 -2.48 -2.08
CA PRO A 37 22.76 -2.10 -1.43
C PRO A 37 22.93 -1.89 0.08
N GLY A 38 23.83 -2.65 0.72
CA GLY A 38 24.11 -2.60 2.17
C GLY A 38 24.41 -1.22 2.74
N VAL A 39 24.93 -0.28 1.93
CA VAL A 39 25.23 1.10 2.36
C VAL A 39 23.98 1.83 2.84
N LEU A 40 22.80 1.46 2.33
CA LEU A 40 21.53 2.10 2.72
C LEU A 40 21.01 1.66 4.10
N ASP A 41 21.54 0.57 4.69
CA ASP A 41 21.00 -0.03 5.92
C ASP A 41 20.83 0.95 7.09
N PRO A 42 21.81 1.83 7.39
CA PRO A 42 21.68 2.78 8.49
C PRO A 42 20.56 3.80 8.31
N SER A 43 20.16 4.06 7.06
CA SER A 43 19.16 5.07 6.71
C SER A 43 17.80 4.46 6.30
N LEU A 44 17.71 3.13 6.19
CA LEU A 44 16.51 2.46 5.67
C LEU A 44 15.26 2.79 6.47
N GLU A 45 15.35 2.75 7.80
CA GLU A 45 14.22 3.06 8.68
C GLU A 45 13.71 4.49 8.45
N ALA A 46 14.63 5.46 8.41
CA ALA A 46 14.31 6.87 8.16
C ALA A 46 13.69 7.12 6.78
N MET A 47 13.94 6.25 5.80
CA MET A 47 13.33 6.32 4.47
C MET A 47 11.98 5.58 4.40
N VAL A 48 11.83 4.45 5.09
CA VAL A 48 10.62 3.61 4.97
C VAL A 48 9.47 4.16 5.83
N LEU A 49 9.75 4.61 7.06
CA LEU A 49 8.69 5.03 8.00
C LEU A 49 7.83 6.20 7.49
N PRO A 50 8.38 7.26 6.85
CA PRO A 50 7.55 8.33 6.29
C PRO A 50 6.64 7.85 5.15
N LEU A 51 7.11 6.90 4.33
CA LEU A 51 6.30 6.33 3.25
C LEU A 51 5.12 5.53 3.80
N LEU A 52 5.36 4.70 4.82
CA LEU A 52 4.30 3.96 5.52
C LEU A 52 3.30 4.91 6.14
N SER A 53 3.78 5.94 6.82
CA SER A 53 2.94 6.98 7.42
C SER A 53 2.07 7.67 6.36
N SER A 54 2.64 8.01 5.20
CA SER A 54 1.91 8.62 4.09
C SER A 54 0.78 7.73 3.58
N VAL A 55 1.07 6.45 3.32
CA VAL A 55 0.06 5.48 2.86
C VAL A 55 -1.04 5.28 3.90
N ARG A 56 -0.70 5.26 5.21
CA ARG A 56 -1.68 5.16 6.30
C ARG A 56 -2.58 6.40 6.39
N LEU A 57 -2.04 7.60 6.22
CA LEU A 57 -2.84 8.82 6.17
C LEU A 57 -3.78 8.82 4.96
N ILE A 58 -3.30 8.35 3.79
CA ILE A 58 -4.11 8.24 2.58
C ILE A 58 -5.23 7.22 2.74
N SER A 59 -4.96 6.03 3.32
CA SER A 59 -5.98 5.00 3.51
C SER A 59 -7.10 5.43 4.47
N ARG A 60 -6.82 6.41 5.34
CA ARG A 60 -7.79 7.03 6.25
C ARG A 60 -8.47 8.28 5.69
N GLY A 61 -8.08 8.73 4.49
CA GLY A 61 -8.57 9.96 3.88
C GLY A 61 -8.03 11.25 4.51
N GLU A 62 -6.97 11.16 5.32
CA GLU A 62 -6.30 12.29 5.98
C GLU A 62 -5.27 12.97 5.06
N LEU A 63 -4.84 12.30 3.99
CA LEU A 63 -3.93 12.83 2.97
C LEU A 63 -4.47 12.58 1.57
N ALA A 64 -4.17 13.48 0.63
CA ALA A 64 -4.65 13.41 -0.74
C ALA A 64 -4.17 12.12 -1.46
N ARG A 65 -5.09 11.46 -2.17
CA ARG A 65 -4.82 10.25 -2.95
C ARG A 65 -3.72 10.42 -4.02
N ALA A 66 -3.50 11.65 -4.48
CA ALA A 66 -2.42 12.01 -5.41
C ALA A 66 -1.02 11.69 -4.85
N ASN A 67 -0.85 11.67 -3.53
CA ASN A 67 0.43 11.34 -2.88
C ASN A 67 0.72 9.83 -2.86
N LEU A 68 -0.25 8.98 -3.21
CA LEU A 68 -0.09 7.54 -3.15
C LEU A 68 0.91 7.02 -4.17
N ALA A 69 0.79 7.46 -5.44
CA ALA A 69 1.67 6.98 -6.51
C ALA A 69 3.15 7.34 -6.25
N PRO A 70 3.50 8.59 -5.88
CA PRO A 70 4.87 8.95 -5.48
C PRO A 70 5.40 8.10 -4.30
N ALA A 71 4.61 7.93 -3.24
CA ALA A 71 5.03 7.17 -2.06
C ALA A 71 5.26 5.68 -2.40
N CYS A 72 4.34 5.06 -3.13
CA CYS A 72 4.46 3.67 -3.56
C CYS A 72 5.59 3.46 -4.57
N ARG A 73 5.90 4.45 -5.42
CA ARG A 73 7.06 4.39 -6.33
C ARG A 73 8.37 4.31 -5.55
N VAL A 74 8.55 5.16 -4.54
CA VAL A 74 9.76 5.11 -3.69
C VAL A 74 9.81 3.81 -2.87
N MET A 75 8.68 3.37 -2.31
CA MET A 75 8.58 2.10 -1.59
C MET A 75 9.02 0.93 -2.50
N TYR A 76 8.52 0.89 -3.74
CA TYR A 76 8.93 -0.09 -4.73
C TYR A 76 10.42 0.00 -5.04
N ALA A 77 10.98 1.20 -5.23
CA ALA A 77 12.41 1.38 -5.49
C ALA A 77 13.28 0.83 -4.33
N LEU A 78 12.89 1.08 -3.08
CA LEU A 78 13.56 0.52 -1.91
C LEU A 78 13.48 -1.02 -1.89
N CYS A 79 12.30 -1.58 -2.17
CA CYS A 79 12.10 -3.03 -2.30
C CYS A 79 12.92 -3.64 -3.45
N LYS A 80 13.08 -2.93 -4.57
CA LYS A 80 13.86 -3.33 -5.74
C LYS A 80 15.36 -3.37 -5.41
N VAL A 81 15.89 -2.33 -4.77
CA VAL A 81 17.32 -2.18 -4.48
C VAL A 81 17.76 -3.06 -3.30
N ARG A 82 17.01 -3.06 -2.19
CA ARG A 82 17.39 -3.77 -0.96
C ARG A 82 16.74 -5.14 -0.79
N GLY A 83 15.69 -5.42 -1.55
CA GLY A 83 14.86 -6.61 -1.40
C GLY A 83 13.70 -6.39 -0.43
N TYR A 84 12.50 -6.83 -0.83
CA TYR A 84 11.28 -6.64 -0.06
C TYR A 84 11.36 -7.20 1.36
N LYS A 85 12.05 -8.34 1.59
CA LYS A 85 12.19 -8.94 2.93
C LYS A 85 12.91 -8.03 3.93
N THR A 86 13.82 -7.19 3.45
CA THR A 86 14.53 -6.22 4.29
C THR A 86 13.58 -5.08 4.66
N ILE A 87 12.83 -4.57 3.68
CA ILE A 87 11.85 -3.50 3.88
C ILE A 87 10.70 -3.95 4.79
N LEU A 88 10.25 -5.21 4.65
CA LEU A 88 9.16 -5.81 5.41
C LEU A 88 9.40 -5.78 6.93
N LYS A 89 10.67 -5.72 7.38
CA LYS A 89 11.03 -5.61 8.81
C LYS A 89 10.54 -4.31 9.45
N PHE A 90 10.31 -3.26 8.64
CA PHE A 90 9.82 -1.96 9.11
C PHE A 90 8.30 -1.82 8.96
N VAL A 91 7.64 -2.77 8.30
CA VAL A 91 6.20 -2.72 8.03
C VAL A 91 5.43 -3.13 9.30
N PRO A 92 4.46 -2.32 9.76
CA PRO A 92 3.65 -2.66 10.91
C PRO A 92 2.78 -3.90 10.66
N HIS A 93 2.51 -4.64 11.73
CA HIS A 93 1.73 -5.90 11.68
C HIS A 93 0.33 -5.68 12.26
N GLU A 94 -0.17 -4.45 12.19
CA GLU A 94 -1.40 -4.03 12.85
C GLU A 94 -2.61 -4.51 12.05
N VAL A 95 -3.39 -5.43 12.62
CA VAL A 95 -4.55 -6.06 11.94
C VAL A 95 -5.63 -5.07 11.51
N HIS A 96 -5.77 -3.96 12.23
CA HIS A 96 -6.73 -2.90 11.91
C HIS A 96 -6.34 -2.08 10.67
N GLU A 97 -5.13 -2.26 10.13
CA GLU A 97 -4.72 -1.66 8.86
C GLU A 97 -5.22 -2.48 7.66
N LEU A 98 -5.65 -3.74 7.85
CA LEU A 98 -6.07 -4.62 6.76
C LEU A 98 -7.22 -4.02 5.95
N GLU A 99 -8.34 -3.67 6.60
CA GLU A 99 -9.54 -3.18 5.92
C GLU A 99 -9.27 -1.85 5.17
N PRO A 100 -8.64 -0.81 5.77
CA PRO A 100 -8.28 0.41 5.04
C PRO A 100 -7.34 0.17 3.85
N LEU A 101 -6.37 -0.74 3.97
CA LEU A 101 -5.44 -1.06 2.88
C LEU A 101 -6.13 -1.82 1.76
N VAL A 102 -7.04 -2.75 2.07
CA VAL A 102 -7.87 -3.46 1.09
C VAL A 102 -8.80 -2.48 0.37
N ALA A 103 -9.45 -1.58 1.10
CA ALA A 103 -10.28 -0.52 0.52
C ALA A 103 -9.46 0.37 -0.42
N LEU A 104 -8.25 0.79 0.00
CA LEU A 104 -7.35 1.59 -0.82
C LEU A 104 -6.92 0.85 -2.09
N LEU A 105 -6.57 -0.44 -1.98
CA LEU A 105 -6.22 -1.29 -3.13
C LEU A 105 -7.38 -1.40 -4.13
N ASN A 106 -8.63 -1.45 -3.65
CA ASN A 106 -9.82 -1.48 -4.49
C ASN A 106 -10.05 -0.16 -5.27
N THR A 107 -9.45 0.94 -4.83
CA THR A 107 -9.50 2.22 -5.56
C THR A 107 -8.45 2.35 -6.67
N VAL A 108 -7.56 1.37 -6.84
CA VAL A 108 -6.47 1.44 -7.82
C VAL A 108 -6.99 0.94 -9.18
N PRO A 109 -7.16 1.82 -10.18
CA PRO A 109 -7.64 1.38 -11.48
C PRO A 109 -6.52 0.62 -12.23
N PRO A 110 -6.81 -0.55 -12.84
CA PRO A 110 -5.80 -1.33 -13.57
C PRO A 110 -5.18 -0.60 -14.77
N SER A 111 -5.83 0.46 -15.27
CA SER A 111 -5.44 1.24 -16.44
C SER A 111 -4.38 2.30 -16.18
N GLU A 112 -4.09 2.63 -14.92
CA GLU A 112 -3.07 3.63 -14.58
C GLU A 112 -1.66 3.06 -14.77
N HIS A 113 -0.77 3.82 -15.40
CA HIS A 113 0.62 3.38 -15.67
C HIS A 113 1.38 2.99 -14.39
N ASP A 114 1.15 3.71 -13.29
CA ASP A 114 1.78 3.46 -11.99
C ASP A 114 0.96 2.54 -11.07
N ALA A 115 -0.20 2.03 -11.53
CA ALA A 115 -1.09 1.19 -10.74
C ALA A 115 -0.39 -0.02 -10.15
N TRP A 116 0.52 -0.63 -10.91
CA TRP A 116 1.23 -1.83 -10.49
C TRP A 116 2.20 -1.57 -9.32
N GLN A 117 2.81 -0.37 -9.22
CA GLN A 117 3.70 -0.01 -8.11
C GLN A 117 2.90 0.19 -6.82
N ILE A 118 1.72 0.81 -6.96
CA ILE A 118 0.76 0.96 -5.86
C ILE A 118 0.30 -0.42 -5.40
N ALA A 119 -0.20 -1.24 -6.33
CA ALA A 119 -0.68 -2.58 -6.04
C ALA A 119 0.42 -3.44 -5.39
N TYR A 120 1.64 -3.42 -5.91
CA TYR A 120 2.79 -4.10 -5.33
C TYR A 120 3.05 -3.65 -3.89
N SER A 121 3.13 -2.33 -3.65
CA SER A 121 3.48 -1.79 -2.33
C SER A 121 2.40 -2.10 -1.28
N LEU A 122 1.12 -1.98 -1.66
CA LEU A 122 0.00 -2.35 -0.80
C LEU A 122 -0.04 -3.85 -0.53
N MET A 123 0.23 -4.70 -1.54
CA MET A 123 0.30 -6.15 -1.36
C MET A 123 1.46 -6.57 -0.46
N VAL A 124 2.62 -5.92 -0.54
CA VAL A 124 3.73 -6.14 0.40
C VAL A 124 3.27 -5.86 1.83
N TRP A 125 2.58 -4.75 2.07
CA TRP A 125 2.06 -4.45 3.41
C TRP A 125 1.02 -5.47 3.86
N LEU A 126 0.02 -5.75 3.04
CA LEU A 126 -1.02 -6.74 3.32
C LEU A 126 -0.42 -8.12 3.62
N SER A 127 0.63 -8.53 2.90
CA SER A 127 1.34 -9.79 3.14
C SER A 127 1.95 -9.87 4.55
N MET A 128 2.31 -8.73 5.15
CA MET A 128 2.80 -8.69 6.53
C MET A 128 1.66 -8.79 7.54
N VAL A 129 0.56 -8.06 7.31
CA VAL A 129 -0.60 -8.04 8.22
C VAL A 129 -1.20 -9.43 8.36
N VAL A 130 -1.33 -10.19 7.27
CA VAL A 130 -1.93 -11.53 7.28
C VAL A 130 -1.05 -12.62 7.92
N MET A 131 0.22 -12.33 8.26
CA MET A 131 1.05 -13.29 8.99
C MET A 131 0.64 -13.44 10.46
N VAL A 132 -0.05 -12.45 11.02
CA VAL A 132 -0.59 -12.52 12.38
C VAL A 132 -1.90 -13.32 12.34
N PRO A 133 -2.10 -14.34 13.18
CA PRO A 133 -3.39 -15.01 13.27
C PRO A 133 -4.40 -14.10 13.96
N PHE A 134 -5.47 -13.74 13.25
CA PHE A 134 -6.61 -12.99 13.80
C PHE A 134 -7.91 -13.45 13.15
N ASP A 135 -9.03 -13.17 13.81
CA ASP A 135 -10.35 -13.40 13.25
C ASP A 135 -10.78 -12.18 12.42
N LEU A 136 -11.16 -12.43 11.16
CA LEU A 136 -11.64 -11.40 10.24
C LEU A 136 -12.92 -10.72 10.76
N SER A 137 -13.70 -11.41 11.59
CA SER A 137 -14.92 -10.84 12.19
C SER A 137 -14.67 -9.59 13.04
N ILE A 138 -13.47 -9.45 13.62
CA ILE A 138 -13.09 -8.34 14.50
C ILE A 138 -12.89 -7.04 13.72
N ILE A 139 -12.48 -7.14 12.47
CA ILE A 139 -12.07 -5.99 11.63
C ILE A 139 -13.03 -5.74 10.47
N ASP A 140 -14.05 -6.57 10.27
CA ASP A 140 -15.03 -6.37 9.21
C ASP A 140 -16.08 -5.34 9.66
N SER A 141 -15.91 -4.09 9.22
CA SER A 141 -16.85 -3.01 9.55
C SER A 141 -18.26 -3.24 9.00
N THR A 142 -18.42 -4.10 7.98
CA THR A 142 -19.73 -4.45 7.43
C THR A 142 -20.55 -5.32 8.39
N LEU A 143 -19.89 -6.11 9.25
CA LEU A 143 -20.56 -6.91 10.29
C LEU A 143 -20.98 -6.05 11.48
N ALA A 144 -20.19 -5.02 11.82
CA ALA A 144 -20.52 -4.08 12.88
C ALA A 144 -21.69 -3.15 12.51
N ASN A 145 -21.82 -2.82 11.22
CA ASN A 145 -22.87 -1.96 10.69
C ASN A 145 -24.09 -2.75 10.17
N ALA A 146 -24.11 -4.08 10.31
CA ALA A 146 -25.26 -4.88 9.94
C ALA A 146 -26.46 -4.48 10.82
N PRO A 147 -27.59 -4.03 10.24
CA PRO A 147 -28.76 -3.69 11.02
C PRO A 147 -29.19 -4.93 11.81
N ILE A 148 -29.49 -4.73 13.10
CA ILE A 148 -30.18 -5.71 13.95
C ILE A 148 -31.61 -5.80 13.42
N ALA A 149 -31.79 -6.47 12.28
CA ALA A 149 -33.08 -6.72 11.68
C ALA A 149 -33.32 -8.23 11.74
N ASP A 150 -34.33 -8.57 12.53
CA ASP A 150 -34.92 -9.90 12.64
C ASP A 150 -35.06 -10.60 11.29
N ALA A 151 -34.96 -11.93 11.37
CA ALA A 151 -35.17 -12.85 10.27
C ALA A 151 -36.36 -12.46 9.36
N ALA A 152 -36.12 -12.59 8.05
CA ALA A 152 -37.07 -12.58 6.93
C ALA A 152 -37.21 -11.26 6.14
N HIS A 153 -36.30 -11.01 5.20
CA HIS A 153 -36.67 -10.87 3.78
C HIS A 153 -35.42 -10.85 2.89
N GLU A 154 -35.41 -11.70 1.87
CA GLU A 154 -34.49 -11.64 0.73
C GLU A 154 -34.76 -10.38 -0.11
N LYS A 155 -33.70 -9.95 -0.83
CA LYS A 155 -33.58 -8.77 -1.73
C LYS A 155 -33.21 -7.46 -1.04
N GLY A 156 -31.91 -7.26 -0.89
CA GLY A 156 -31.29 -5.96 -0.67
C GLY A 156 -29.89 -5.92 -1.30
N ASP A 157 -29.80 -5.22 -2.43
CA ASP A 157 -28.66 -4.50 -3.02
C ASP A 157 -27.24 -5.13 -2.98
N GLU A 158 -26.72 -5.47 -4.16
CA GLU A 158 -25.41 -6.11 -4.45
C GLU A 158 -24.17 -5.23 -4.19
N ALA A 159 -24.27 -4.10 -3.47
CA ALA A 159 -23.20 -3.11 -3.46
C ALA A 159 -22.24 -3.14 -2.25
N THR A 160 -22.58 -3.83 -1.15
CA THR A 160 -21.69 -3.90 0.03
C THR A 160 -21.47 -5.34 0.47
N GLY A 161 -20.65 -6.07 -0.28
CA GLY A 161 -20.15 -7.37 0.16
C GLY A 161 -19.32 -7.23 1.44
N THR A 162 -19.35 -8.25 2.31
CA THR A 162 -18.45 -8.38 3.47
C THR A 162 -16.98 -8.16 3.08
N LEU A 163 -16.12 -7.75 4.01
CA LEU A 163 -14.67 -7.58 3.75
C LEU A 163 -14.06 -8.79 3.02
N VAL A 164 -14.48 -10.00 3.41
CA VAL A 164 -14.06 -11.27 2.78
C VAL A 164 -14.39 -11.33 1.29
N ARG A 165 -15.59 -10.90 0.89
CA ARG A 165 -16.01 -10.88 -0.52
C ARG A 165 -15.22 -9.88 -1.33
N THR A 166 -14.92 -8.72 -0.75
CA THR A 166 -14.05 -7.71 -1.38
C THR A 166 -12.65 -8.26 -1.60
N ILE A 167 -12.08 -8.92 -0.59
CA ILE A 167 -10.77 -9.59 -0.71
C ILE A 167 -10.81 -10.68 -1.79
N GLU A 168 -11.85 -11.52 -1.82
CA GLU A 168 -12.00 -12.57 -2.82
C GLU A 168 -12.12 -12.00 -4.24
N ALA A 169 -12.94 -10.97 -4.43
CA ALA A 169 -13.11 -10.30 -5.71
C ALA A 169 -11.80 -9.67 -6.21
N LEU A 170 -11.07 -8.97 -5.33
CA LEU A 170 -9.75 -8.43 -5.64
C LEU A 170 -8.76 -9.52 -6.01
N ALA A 171 -8.68 -10.59 -5.22
CA ALA A 171 -7.78 -11.70 -5.50
C ALA A 171 -8.08 -12.33 -6.87
N ARG A 172 -9.35 -12.57 -7.20
CA ARG A 172 -9.77 -13.06 -8.52
C ARG A 172 -9.41 -12.09 -9.63
N GLY A 173 -9.56 -10.78 -9.41
CA GLY A 173 -9.17 -9.74 -10.35
C GLY A 173 -7.67 -9.78 -10.65
N TYR A 174 -6.83 -9.69 -9.63
CA TYR A 174 -5.37 -9.69 -9.78
C TYR A 174 -4.80 -11.02 -10.32
N LEU A 175 -5.37 -12.17 -9.94
CA LEU A 175 -4.95 -13.48 -10.46
C LEU A 175 -5.46 -13.74 -11.89
N GLY A 176 -6.60 -13.15 -12.26
CA GLY A 176 -7.20 -13.29 -13.59
C GLY A 176 -6.50 -12.43 -14.65
N THR A 177 -5.82 -11.35 -14.24
CA THR A 177 -5.00 -10.53 -15.13
C THR A 177 -3.61 -11.12 -15.26
N THR A 178 -3.20 -11.48 -16.48
CA THR A 178 -1.77 -11.63 -16.77
C THR A 178 -1.17 -10.23 -16.77
N GLY A 179 -0.36 -9.88 -15.77
CA GLY A 179 0.29 -8.57 -15.69
C GLY A 179 1.13 -8.24 -16.94
N PRO A 180 1.75 -7.05 -17.00
CA PRO A 180 2.46 -6.54 -18.20
C PRO A 180 3.69 -7.35 -18.64
N ALA A 181 3.99 -8.49 -18.01
CA ALA A 181 5.14 -9.34 -18.31
C ALA A 181 4.93 -10.30 -19.51
N ARG A 182 3.85 -10.16 -20.28
CA ARG A 182 3.54 -11.03 -21.44
C ARG A 182 3.37 -10.31 -22.79
N ASP A 183 3.49 -8.99 -22.83
CA ASP A 183 3.51 -8.23 -24.09
C ASP A 183 4.92 -7.70 -24.40
#